data_AF-A0A3N5X015-F1
#
_entry.id   AF-A0A3N5X015-F1
#
_cell.length_a   1.000
_cell.length_b   1.000
_cell.length_c   1.000
_cell.angle_alpha   90.00
_cell.angle_beta   90.00
_cell.angle_gamma   90.00
#
_symmetry.space_group_name_H-M   'P 1'
#
loop_
_entity.id
_entity.type
_entity.pdbx_description
1 polymer ?
#
loop_
_entity_poly.entity_id
_entity_poly.type
_entity_poly.pdbx_seq_one_letter_code
_entity_poly.pdbx_strand_id
1 'polypeptide(L)' 'MKATDSKFRATSMALGLGLAAMLAFTPLLAQTGGNTGLRGRVIDQSAGAIPGVAVTVTRQDTEQVRTRYDR' A
#
# COMPACT_ATOMS: atom_id res chain seq x y z
N MET A 1 33.15 -36.19 -17.03
CA MET A 1 32.63 -35.27 -15.98
C MET A 1 31.99 -34.07 -16.67
N LYS A 2 30.66 -33.97 -16.73
CA LYS A 2 29.95 -32.83 -17.37
C LYS A 2 28.48 -32.67 -16.92
N ALA A 3 27.88 -33.71 -16.35
CA ALA A 3 26.48 -33.71 -15.91
C ALA A 3 26.23 -33.01 -14.55
N THR A 4 27.26 -32.89 -13.70
CA THR A 4 27.12 -32.31 -12.35
C THR A 4 27.03 -30.78 -12.38
N ASP A 5 27.81 -30.12 -13.25
CA ASP A 5 27.82 -28.66 -13.37
C ASP A 5 26.54 -28.10 -13.98
N SER A 6 25.92 -28.82 -14.93
CA SER A 6 24.66 -28.42 -15.55
C SER A 6 23.50 -28.41 -14.55
N LYS A 7 23.46 -29.39 -13.65
CA LYS A 7 22.42 -29.47 -12.61
C LYS A 7 22.60 -28.35 -11.58
N PHE A 8 23.84 -28.04 -11.21
CA PHE A 8 24.15 -26.94 -10.30
C PHE A 8 23.73 -25.58 -10.88
N ARG A 9 24.06 -25.31 -12.15
CA ARG A 9 23.66 -24.06 -12.84
C ARG A 9 22.14 -23.95 -12.99
N ALA A 10 21.46 -25.05 -13.31
CA ALA A 10 20.00 -25.06 -13.42
C ALA A 10 19.31 -24.80 -12.06
N THR A 11 19.81 -25.40 -10.97
CA THR A 11 19.28 -25.18 -9.63
C THR A 11 19.51 -23.75 -9.14
N SER A 12 20.70 -23.19 -9.34
CA SER A 12 20.99 -21.79 -8.98
C SER A 12 20.11 -20.80 -9.76
N MET A 13 19.87 -21.09 -11.04
CA MET A 13 19.04 -20.24 -11.89
C MET A 13 17.56 -20.32 -11.51
N ALA A 14 17.06 -21.51 -11.15
CA ALA A 14 15.71 -21.70 -10.63
C ALA A 14 15.49 -20.97 -9.29
N LEU A 15 16.48 -21.00 -8.39
CA LEU A 15 16.42 -20.26 -7.12
C LEU A 15 16.40 -18.75 -7.35
N GLY A 16 17.24 -18.24 -8.27
CA GLY A 16 17.29 -16.83 -8.63
C GLY A 16 15.98 -16.32 -9.22
N LEU A 17 15.37 -17.09 -10.14
CA LEU A 17 14.05 -16.78 -10.71
C LEU A 17 12.93 -16.83 -9.67
N GLY A 18 12.95 -17.82 -8.78
CA GLY A 18 11.97 -17.92 -7.70
C GLY A 18 12.02 -16.71 -6.75
N LEU A 19 13.22 -16.29 -6.37
CA LEU A 19 13.41 -15.13 -5.51
C LEU A 19 13.00 -13.82 -6.22
N ALA A 20 13.37 -13.64 -7.48
CA ALA A 20 12.99 -12.47 -8.28
C ALA A 20 11.47 -12.36 -8.45
N ALA A 21 10.79 -13.49 -8.67
CA ALA A 21 9.33 -13.53 -8.73
C ALA A 21 8.70 -13.10 -7.40
N MET A 22 9.20 -13.58 -6.26
CA MET A 22 8.70 -13.18 -4.94
C MET A 22 8.85 -11.68 -4.67
N LEU A 23 10.01 -11.10 -5.00
CA LEU A 23 10.28 -9.67 -4.83
C LEU A 23 9.37 -8.78 -5.71
N ALA A 24 8.97 -9.26 -6.88
CA ALA A 24 8.10 -8.51 -7.79
C ALA A 24 6.66 -8.32 -7.27
N PHE A 25 6.18 -9.15 -6.34
CA PHE A 25 4.83 -9.03 -5.77
C PHE A 25 4.74 -8.13 -4.53
N THR A 26 5.87 -7.84 -3.88
CA THR A 26 5.96 -6.93 -2.72
C THR A 26 5.33 -5.54 -2.94
N PRO A 27 5.54 -4.84 -4.07
CA PRO A 27 4.96 -3.51 -4.27
C PRO A 27 3.44 -3.51 -4.35
N LEU A 28 2.81 -4.63 -4.73
CA LEU A 28 1.35 -4.74 -4.84
C LEU A 28 0.66 -4.75 -3.48
N LEU A 29 1.31 -5.33 -2.45
CA LEU A 29 0.80 -5.37 -1.08
C LEU A 29 0.90 -4.01 -0.37
N ALA A 30 1.90 -3.19 -0.73
CA ALA A 30 1.99 -1.81 -0.25
C ALA A 30 0.86 -0.92 -0.81
N GLN A 31 0.37 -1.23 -2.01
CA GLN A 31 -0.66 -0.43 -2.68
C GLN A 31 -2.06 -0.66 -2.11
N THR A 32 -2.37 -1.86 -1.60
CA THR A 32 -3.71 -2.20 -1.09
C THR A 32 -4.01 -1.61 0.29
N GLY A 33 -3.00 -1.39 1.14
CA GLY A 33 -3.18 -0.74 2.44
C GLY A 33 -3.33 0.78 2.39
N GLY A 34 -2.88 1.42 1.31
CA GLY A 34 -2.80 2.88 1.20
C GLY A 34 -4.15 3.61 0.99
N ASN A 35 -5.24 2.89 0.72
CA ASN A 35 -6.52 3.51 0.33
C ASN A 35 -7.70 3.10 1.21
N THR A 36 -7.46 2.74 2.47
CA THR A 36 -8.55 2.61 3.46
C THR A 36 -9.24 3.97 3.58
N GLY A 37 -10.48 4.06 3.08
CA GLY A 37 -11.22 5.33 3.05
C GLY A 37 -11.52 5.80 4.47
N LEU A 38 -10.94 6.92 4.89
CA LEU A 38 -11.30 7.60 6.13
C LEU A 38 -12.78 8.01 6.08
N ARG A 39 -13.51 7.69 7.14
CA ARG A 39 -14.94 8.03 7.33
C ARG A 39 -15.11 8.69 8.70
N GLY A 40 -15.97 9.68 8.78
CA GLY A 40 -16.28 10.42 10.01
C GLY A 40 -17.40 11.42 9.78
N ARG A 41 -17.81 12.12 10.85
CA ARG A 41 -18.77 13.23 10.84
C ARG A 41 -18.17 14.38 11.66
N VAL A 42 -18.39 15.62 11.24
CA VAL A 42 -17.99 16.79 12.02
C VAL A 42 -19.12 17.16 12.98
N ILE A 43 -18.81 17.30 14.27
CA ILE A 43 -19.78 17.66 15.31
C ILE A 43 -19.32 18.87 16.13
N ASP A 44 -20.27 19.64 16.64
CA ASP A 44 -20.02 20.71 17.60
C ASP A 44 -20.06 20.22 19.06
N GLN A 45 -19.83 21.13 20.01
CA GLN A 45 -19.87 20.85 21.46
C GLN A 45 -21.26 20.43 22.00
N SER A 46 -22.32 20.65 21.24
CA SER A 46 -23.70 20.21 21.55
C SER A 46 -24.07 18.89 20.88
N ALA A 47 -23.10 18.22 20.22
CA ALA A 47 -23.28 17.02 19.40
C ALA A 47 -24.09 17.22 18.10
N GLY A 48 -24.30 18.46 17.67
CA GLY A 48 -24.90 18.79 16.37
C GLY A 48 -23.98 18.45 15.21
N ALA A 49 -24.52 17.98 14.07
CA ALA A 49 -23.74 17.78 12.85
C ALA A 49 -23.49 19.12 12.16
N ILE A 50 -22.26 19.33 11.64
CA ILE A 50 -21.89 20.56 10.92
C ILE A 50 -21.73 20.24 9.42
N PRO A 51 -22.77 20.38 8.58
CA PRO A 51 -22.67 20.08 7.15
C PRO A 51 -21.90 21.18 6.39
N GLY A 52 -21.38 20.83 5.21
CA GLY A 52 -20.77 21.79 4.28
C GLY A 52 -19.36 22.25 4.65
N VAL A 53 -18.76 21.66 5.68
CA VAL A 53 -17.38 21.97 6.09
C VAL A 53 -16.36 21.30 5.17
N ALA A 54 -15.24 22.01 4.94
CA ALA A 54 -14.08 21.44 4.26
C ALA A 54 -13.16 20.78 5.29
N VAL A 55 -12.90 19.49 5.11
CA VAL A 55 -11.97 18.71 5.94
C VAL A 55 -10.72 18.43 5.12
N THR A 56 -9.58 18.94 5.59
CA THR A 56 -8.27 18.64 5.02
C THR A 56 -7.56 17.62 5.91
N VAL A 57 -7.14 16.52 5.31
CA VAL A 57 -6.39 15.46 5.98
C VAL A 57 -5.00 15.37 5.36
N THR A 58 -3.98 15.36 6.22
CA THR A 58 -2.60 15.10 5.83
C THR A 58 -2.18 13.75 6.37
N ARG A 59 -1.68 12.90 5.48
CA ARG A 59 -1.11 11.61 5.84
C ARG A 59 0.32 11.81 6.34
N GLN A 60 0.60 11.47 7.60
CA GLN A 60 1.91 11.78 8.21
C GLN A 60 3.11 11.05 7.60
N ASP A 61 2.90 9.85 7.03
CA ASP A 61 3.96 8.99 6.49
C ASP A 61 4.45 9.40 5.08
N THR A 62 3.58 10.05 4.31
CA THR A 62 3.73 10.30 2.87
C THR A 62 3.46 11.76 2.49
N GLU A 63 3.06 12.56 3.47
CA GLU A 63 2.66 13.96 3.31
C GLU A 63 1.51 14.18 2.32
N GLN A 64 0.78 13.11 1.96
CA GLN A 64 -0.34 13.21 1.04
C GLN A 64 -1.46 14.06 1.67
N VAL A 65 -1.87 15.12 0.98
CA VAL A 65 -2.96 16.02 1.38
C VAL A 65 -4.23 15.69 0.59
N ARG A 66 -5.36 15.57 1.28
CA ARG A 66 -6.69 15.40 0.69
C ARG A 66 -7.69 16.33 1.36
N THR A 67 -8.45 17.08 0.57
CA THR A 67 -9.56 17.91 1.05
C THR A 67 -10.89 17.33 0.58
N ARG A 68 -11.85 17.19 1.50
CA ARG A 68 -13.19 16.69 1.21
C ARG A 68 -14.24 17.56 1.90
N TYR A 69 -15.37 17.76 1.23
CA TYR A 69 -16.54 18.43 1.81
C TYR A 69 -17.43 17.40 2.51
N ASP A 70 -17.82 17.70 3.75
CA ASP A 70 -18.83 16.93 4.46
C ASP A 70 -20.20 17.22 3.83
N ARG A 71 -20.86 16.18 3.30
CA ARG A 71 -22.15 16.30 2.57
C ARG A 71 -23.33 16.04 3.48
#